data_AF-A0A7S0JKQ3-F1
#
_entry.id   AF-A0A7S0JKQ3-F1
#
_cell.length_a   1.000
_cell.length_b   1.000
_cell.length_c   1.000
_cell.angle_alpha   90.00
_cell.angle_beta   90.00
_cell.angle_gamma   90.00
#
_symmetry.space_group_name_H-M   'P 1'
#
loop_
_entity.id
_entity.type
_entity.pdbx_description
1 polymer ?
#
loop_
_entity_poly.entity_id
_entity_poly.type
_entity_poly.pdbx_seq_one_letter_code
_entity_poly.pdbx_strand_id
1 'polypeptide(L)'
;GLTRGGAAERAGLRIGDVVWELDGQPLHGQRVASQLDSQRSTSTFGVAYMKGEEGQAVEAVLAKQPKGLGFKVDPENGISLLMAGGAAARSGQLRVGDRILSVNGVSLRGKKLADVLPTLPADAVELRFRLLPRVVEPQPQTQTQPQGRSRPR
;
A
#
# COMPACT_ATOMS: atom_id res chain seq x y z
N GLY A 1 -13.72 2.30 8.16
CA GLY A 1 -12.91 3.45 8.64
C GLY A 1 -12.91 3.44 10.15
N LEU A 2 -11.94 4.12 10.79
CA LEU A 2 -11.99 4.33 12.24
C LEU A 2 -13.01 5.43 12.57
N THR A 3 -13.82 5.19 13.60
CA THR A 3 -14.74 6.17 14.16
C THR A 3 -14.02 6.99 15.24
N ARG A 4 -14.08 8.32 15.14
CA ARG A 4 -13.53 9.24 16.15
C ARG A 4 -14.19 8.98 17.51
N GLY A 5 -13.41 8.78 18.57
CA GLY A 5 -13.86 8.38 19.91
C GLY A 5 -14.27 6.91 20.04
N GLY A 6 -14.15 6.11 18.98
CA GLY A 6 -14.52 4.69 18.99
C GLY A 6 -13.57 3.81 19.81
N ALA A 7 -13.97 2.55 20.05
CA ALA A 7 -13.16 1.59 20.81
C ALA A 7 -11.75 1.39 20.19
N ALA A 8 -11.66 1.34 18.86
CA ALA A 8 -10.38 1.22 18.14
C ALA A 8 -9.45 2.42 18.36
N GLU A 9 -9.98 3.66 18.30
CA GLU A 9 -9.18 4.87 18.53
C GLU A 9 -8.72 4.96 20.00
N ARG A 10 -9.58 4.59 20.95
CA ARG A 10 -9.25 4.53 22.39
C ARG A 10 -8.22 3.43 22.71
N ALA A 11 -8.20 2.36 21.93
CA ALA A 11 -7.16 1.34 21.99
C ALA A 11 -5.83 1.78 21.33
N GLY A 12 -5.80 2.97 20.73
CA GLY A 12 -4.60 3.54 20.11
C GLY A 12 -4.38 3.12 18.66
N LEU A 13 -5.35 2.44 18.03
CA LEU A 13 -5.34 2.16 16.59
C LEU A 13 -5.52 3.45 15.81
N ARG A 14 -4.73 3.62 14.76
CA ARG A 14 -4.81 4.75 13.84
C ARG A 14 -5.18 4.29 12.45
N ILE A 15 -5.75 5.21 11.67
CA ILE A 15 -5.99 4.95 10.25
C ILE A 15 -4.64 4.65 9.61
N GLY A 16 -4.58 3.48 8.98
CA GLY A 16 -3.36 2.92 8.40
C GLY A 16 -2.80 1.73 9.18
N ASP A 17 -3.10 1.53 10.46
CA ASP A 17 -2.62 0.33 11.15
C ASP A 17 -3.15 -0.94 10.49
N VAL A 18 -2.26 -1.89 10.20
CA VAL A 18 -2.61 -3.17 9.57
C VAL A 18 -2.83 -4.19 10.66
N VAL A 19 -4.04 -4.76 10.68
CA VAL A 19 -4.43 -5.86 11.55
C VAL A 19 -4.22 -7.16 10.79
N TRP A 20 -3.42 -8.08 11.33
CA TRP A 20 -3.27 -9.42 10.77
C TRP A 20 -3.88 -10.51 11.66
N GLU A 21 -4.25 -10.21 12.91
CA GLU A 21 -4.88 -11.16 13.82
C GLU A 21 -6.02 -10.52 14.60
N LEU A 22 -7.07 -11.31 14.82
CA LEU A 22 -8.21 -10.97 15.66
C LEU A 22 -8.52 -12.17 16.56
N ASP A 23 -8.52 -11.95 17.87
CA ASP A 23 -8.66 -12.97 18.93
C ASP A 23 -7.68 -14.15 18.78
N GLY A 24 -6.45 -13.87 18.35
CA GLY A 24 -5.42 -14.89 18.12
C GLY A 24 -5.64 -15.71 16.85
N GLN A 25 -6.58 -15.33 15.99
CA GLN A 25 -6.79 -15.95 14.68
C GLN A 25 -6.26 -15.08 13.55
N PRO A 26 -5.42 -15.62 12.65
CA PRO A 26 -4.86 -14.85 11.53
C PRO A 26 -5.90 -14.54 10.45
N LEU A 27 -5.95 -13.25 10.10
CA LEU A 27 -6.74 -12.68 9.00
C LEU A 27 -5.99 -12.89 7.69
N HIS A 28 -6.23 -14.03 7.03
CA HIS A 28 -5.67 -14.36 5.71
C HIS A 28 -6.30 -13.50 4.59
N GLY A 29 -6.05 -12.18 4.60
CA GLY A 29 -6.58 -11.23 3.61
C GLY A 29 -8.09 -10.97 3.72
N GLN A 30 -8.75 -11.50 4.74
CA GLN A 30 -10.16 -11.25 5.01
C GLN A 30 -10.36 -9.89 5.67
N ARG A 31 -11.43 -9.19 5.29
CA ARG A 31 -11.81 -7.93 5.94
C ARG A 31 -12.26 -8.21 7.36
N VAL A 32 -11.68 -7.49 8.32
CA VAL A 32 -12.07 -7.49 9.75
C VAL A 32 -13.60 -7.35 9.92
N ALA A 33 -14.23 -6.52 9.09
CA ALA A 33 -15.68 -6.30 9.10
C ALA A 33 -16.51 -7.58 8.85
N SER A 34 -16.01 -8.52 8.06
CA SER A 34 -16.72 -9.76 7.71
C SER A 34 -16.74 -10.76 8.88
N GLN A 35 -15.66 -10.80 9.69
CA GLN A 35 -15.63 -11.62 10.90
C GLN A 35 -16.47 -11.00 12.02
N LEU A 36 -16.52 -9.67 12.09
CA LEU A 36 -17.26 -8.96 13.13
C LEU A 36 -18.78 -9.15 13.03
N ASP A 37 -19.34 -9.19 11.80
CA ASP A 37 -20.77 -9.47 11.60
C ASP A 37 -21.13 -10.93 11.93
N SER A 38 -20.17 -11.85 11.81
CA SER A 38 -20.35 -13.26 12.13
C SER A 38 -20.28 -13.54 13.65
N GLN A 39 -19.61 -12.69 14.43
CA GLN A 39 -19.37 -12.87 15.87
C GLN A 39 -20.08 -11.81 16.74
N ARG A 40 -21.38 -11.60 16.51
CA ARG A 40 -22.23 -10.59 17.20
C ARG A 40 -22.31 -10.67 18.74
N SER A 41 -21.61 -11.59 19.39
CA SER A 41 -21.73 -11.85 20.84
C SER A 41 -20.54 -11.36 21.68
N THR A 42 -19.42 -10.97 21.08
CA THR A 42 -18.26 -10.47 21.84
C THR A 42 -18.22 -8.93 21.83
N SER A 43 -18.06 -8.35 23.03
CA SER A 43 -17.92 -6.89 23.24
C SER A 43 -16.47 -6.40 23.20
N THR A 44 -15.50 -7.32 23.12
CA THR A 44 -14.07 -7.03 23.24
C THR A 44 -13.26 -8.01 22.40
N PHE A 45 -12.42 -7.47 21.52
CA PHE A 45 -11.60 -8.24 20.60
C PHE A 45 -10.12 -7.95 20.87
N GLY A 46 -9.31 -9.00 20.99
CA GLY A 46 -7.86 -8.88 20.93
C GLY A 46 -7.43 -8.62 19.49
N VAL A 47 -6.61 -7.61 19.25
CA VAL A 47 -6.18 -7.23 17.90
C VAL A 47 -4.67 -7.13 17.90
N ALA A 48 -3.99 -7.91 17.05
CA ALA A 48 -2.58 -7.71 16.79
C ALA A 48 -2.43 -6.81 15.55
N TYR A 49 -1.66 -5.73 15.69
CA TYR A 49 -1.47 -4.73 14.65
C TYR A 49 -0.04 -4.18 14.62
N MET A 50 0.42 -3.78 13.43
CA MET A 50 1.73 -3.13 13.26
C MET A 50 1.46 -1.65 13.09
N LYS A 51 2.13 -0.87 13.93
CA LYS A 51 2.06 0.57 13.91
C LYS A 51 3.03 1.13 12.88
N GLY A 52 2.57 2.09 12.08
CA GLY A 52 3.42 2.90 11.21
C GLY A 52 3.71 2.31 9.83
N GLU A 53 4.65 2.94 9.12
CA GLU A 53 4.90 2.70 7.68
C GLU A 53 5.37 1.27 7.39
N GLU A 54 6.08 0.62 8.32
CA GLU A 54 6.52 -0.77 8.16
C GLU A 54 5.36 -1.77 8.22
N GLY A 55 4.33 -1.51 9.03
CA GLY A 55 3.14 -2.36 9.09
C GLY A 55 2.28 -2.30 7.84
N GLN A 56 2.32 -1.16 7.17
CA GLN A 56 1.56 -0.86 5.95
C GLN A 56 2.31 -1.22 4.68
N ALA A 57 3.58 -1.58 4.80
CA ALA A 57 4.42 -1.79 3.64
C ALA A 57 4.04 -3.08 2.90
N VAL A 58 3.82 -2.97 1.59
CA VAL A 58 3.63 -4.10 0.68
C VAL A 58 4.95 -4.46 0.01
N GLU A 59 5.12 -5.73 -0.35
CA GLU A 59 6.28 -6.19 -1.11
C GLU A 59 5.98 -6.18 -2.61
N ALA A 60 6.96 -5.74 -3.41
CA ALA A 60 6.96 -5.86 -4.86
C ALA A 60 8.28 -6.44 -5.34
N VAL A 61 8.24 -7.27 -6.40
CA VAL A 61 9.43 -7.90 -6.97
C VAL A 61 9.54 -7.46 -8.42
N LEU A 62 10.67 -6.84 -8.77
CA LEU A 62 10.93 -6.39 -10.12
C LEU A 62 12.17 -7.07 -10.68
N ALA A 63 12.00 -7.69 -11.85
CA ALA A 63 13.13 -8.11 -12.65
C ALA A 63 13.95 -6.90 -13.12
N LYS A 64 15.27 -6.95 -12.92
CA LYS A 64 16.20 -5.99 -13.50
C LYS A 64 16.14 -6.14 -15.02
N GLN A 65 15.93 -5.03 -15.73
CA GLN A 65 16.00 -4.99 -17.19
C GLN A 65 17.21 -4.16 -17.64
N PRO A 66 17.71 -4.36 -18.88
CA PRO A 66 18.80 -3.54 -19.43
C PRO A 66 18.48 -2.04 -19.44
N LYS A 67 17.19 -1.68 -19.57
CA LYS A 67 16.70 -0.29 -19.54
C LYS A 67 16.40 0.22 -18.12
N GLY A 68 16.86 -0.48 -17.08
CA GLY A 68 16.58 -0.17 -15.68
C GLY A 68 15.28 -0.80 -15.17
N LEU A 69 14.67 -0.17 -14.17
CA LEU A 69 13.49 -0.72 -13.47
C LEU A 69 12.15 -0.23 -14.02
N GLY A 70 12.17 0.73 -14.96
CA GLY A 70 10.96 1.23 -15.61
C GLY A 70 10.11 2.17 -14.76
N PHE A 71 10.70 2.86 -13.79
CA PHE A 71 10.04 3.91 -13.02
C PHE A 71 11.01 5.05 -12.67
N LYS A 72 10.48 6.20 -12.26
CA LYS A 72 11.22 7.30 -11.67
C LYS A 72 10.75 7.54 -10.24
N VAL A 73 11.67 8.04 -9.41
CA VAL A 73 11.37 8.48 -8.05
C VAL A 73 11.55 9.98 -7.90
N ASP A 74 10.79 10.57 -6.99
CA ASP A 74 10.98 11.92 -6.48
C ASP A 74 12.11 11.96 -5.42
N PRO A 75 12.47 13.15 -4.89
CA PRO A 75 13.52 13.28 -3.87
C PRO A 75 13.24 12.56 -2.54
N GLU A 76 11.99 12.19 -2.28
CA GLU A 76 11.53 11.48 -1.08
C GLU A 76 11.37 9.96 -1.27
N ASN A 77 11.86 9.44 -2.40
CA ASN A 77 11.71 8.06 -2.87
C ASN A 77 10.26 7.65 -3.17
N GLY A 78 9.36 8.61 -3.43
CA GLY A 78 8.03 8.37 -3.97
C GLY A 78 8.08 8.10 -5.47
N ILE A 79 7.30 7.14 -5.97
CA ILE A 79 7.21 6.84 -7.40
C ILE A 79 6.51 7.99 -8.09
N SER A 80 7.24 8.72 -8.93
CA SER A 80 6.70 9.89 -9.67
C SER A 80 6.24 9.53 -11.07
N LEU A 81 6.76 8.45 -11.66
CA LEU A 81 6.42 8.01 -13.01
C LEU A 81 6.63 6.50 -13.17
N LEU A 82 5.71 5.84 -13.88
CA LEU A 82 5.90 4.48 -14.42
C LEU A 82 6.11 4.57 -15.93
N MET A 83 7.16 3.93 -16.43
CA MET A 83 7.46 3.88 -17.86
C MET A 83 6.58 2.83 -18.53
N ALA A 84 5.83 3.23 -19.55
CA ALA A 84 5.00 2.32 -20.33
C ALA A 84 5.84 1.16 -20.88
N GLY A 85 5.40 -0.07 -20.60
CA GLY A 85 6.10 -1.29 -21.02
C GLY A 85 7.39 -1.61 -20.26
N GLY A 86 7.78 -0.84 -19.24
CA GLY A 86 8.90 -1.17 -18.34
C GLY A 86 8.55 -2.22 -17.29
N ALA A 87 9.55 -2.76 -16.58
CA ALA A 87 9.37 -3.81 -15.56
C ALA A 87 8.33 -3.44 -14.50
N ALA A 88 8.43 -2.24 -13.92
CA ALA A 88 7.47 -1.77 -12.93
C ALA A 88 6.03 -1.76 -13.46
N ALA A 89 5.81 -1.21 -14.66
CA ALA A 89 4.47 -1.19 -15.27
C ALA A 89 3.95 -2.60 -15.61
N ARG A 90 4.83 -3.49 -16.09
CA ARG A 90 4.47 -4.89 -16.42
C ARG A 90 4.16 -5.72 -15.19
N SER A 91 4.81 -5.45 -14.06
CA SER A 91 4.55 -6.15 -12.80
C SER A 91 3.14 -5.86 -12.26
N GLY A 92 2.61 -4.64 -12.50
CA GLY A 92 1.36 -4.18 -11.91
C GLY A 92 1.40 -3.97 -10.38
N GLN A 93 2.56 -4.20 -9.74
CA GLN A 93 2.71 -4.14 -8.28
C GLN A 93 3.02 -2.73 -7.76
N LEU A 94 3.50 -1.84 -8.64
CA LEU A 94 3.87 -0.46 -8.29
C LEU A 94 2.84 0.52 -8.86
N ARG A 95 2.57 1.60 -8.14
CA ARG A 95 1.73 2.71 -8.58
C ARG A 95 2.43 4.04 -8.38
N VAL A 96 2.05 5.03 -9.21
CA VAL A 96 2.49 6.42 -8.99
C VAL A 96 1.96 6.90 -7.65
N GLY A 97 2.87 7.44 -6.85
CA GLY A 97 2.62 7.90 -5.48
C GLY A 97 3.04 6.92 -4.38
N ASP A 98 3.30 5.64 -4.68
CA ASP A 98 3.80 4.71 -3.67
C ASP A 98 5.21 5.13 -3.22
N ARG A 99 5.52 5.01 -1.94
CA ARG A 99 6.82 5.39 -1.38
C ARG A 99 7.69 4.17 -1.14
N ILE A 100 8.92 4.19 -1.64
CA ILE A 100 9.85 3.08 -1.45
C ILE A 100 10.52 3.22 -0.08
N LEU A 101 10.36 2.21 0.77
CA LEU A 101 10.93 2.17 2.11
C LEU A 101 12.25 1.38 2.16
N SER A 102 12.37 0.31 1.37
CA SER A 102 13.59 -0.50 1.29
C SER A 102 13.70 -1.26 -0.04
N VAL A 103 14.92 -1.68 -0.36
CA VAL A 103 15.23 -2.54 -1.52
C VAL A 103 16.22 -3.64 -1.10
N ASN A 104 15.91 -4.90 -1.42
CA ASN A 104 16.66 -6.09 -1.02
C ASN A 104 17.04 -6.10 0.48
N GLY A 105 16.12 -5.65 1.35
CA GLY A 105 16.34 -5.55 2.79
C GLY A 105 17.12 -4.31 3.25
N VAL A 106 17.67 -3.51 2.33
CA VAL A 106 18.35 -2.26 2.68
C VAL A 106 17.33 -1.13 2.85
N SER A 107 17.22 -0.60 4.07
CA SER A 107 16.34 0.53 4.38
C SER A 107 16.81 1.83 3.69
N LEU A 108 15.85 2.57 3.13
CA LEU A 108 16.04 3.90 2.56
C LEU A 108 15.79 5.04 3.55
N ARG A 109 15.64 4.74 4.85
CA ARG A 109 15.41 5.78 5.86
C ARG A 109 16.59 6.75 5.89
N GLY A 110 16.35 8.00 5.51
CA GLY A 110 17.38 9.04 5.39
C GLY A 110 18.34 8.87 4.19
N LYS A 111 18.04 7.97 3.25
CA LYS A 111 18.87 7.71 2.06
C LYS A 111 18.03 7.85 0.79
N LYS A 112 18.66 8.20 -0.33
CA LYS A 112 17.97 8.16 -1.64
C LYS A 112 18.14 6.78 -2.25
N LEU A 113 17.12 6.33 -2.97
CA LEU A 113 17.18 5.07 -3.72
C LEU A 113 18.38 5.06 -4.69
N ALA A 114 18.67 6.20 -5.33
CA ALA A 114 19.79 6.34 -6.26
C ALA A 114 21.17 6.05 -5.62
N ASP A 115 21.33 6.32 -4.33
CA ASP A 115 22.57 6.08 -3.60
C ASP A 115 22.71 4.61 -3.17
N VAL A 116 21.57 3.91 -3.03
CA VAL A 116 21.52 2.51 -2.56
C VAL A 116 21.54 1.51 -3.72
N LEU A 117 20.89 1.81 -4.84
CA LEU A 117 20.91 0.92 -6.03
C LEU A 117 22.31 0.46 -6.47
N PRO A 118 23.37 1.30 -6.51
CA PRO A 118 24.69 0.86 -6.91
C PRO A 118 25.40 -0.02 -5.88
N THR A 119 24.94 -0.05 -4.62
CA THR A 119 25.52 -0.91 -3.58
C THR A 119 24.91 -2.31 -3.56
N LEU A 120 23.85 -2.55 -4.33
CA LEU A 120 23.22 -3.85 -4.47
C LEU A 120 24.03 -4.76 -5.41
N PRO A 121 23.91 -6.10 -5.27
CA PRO A 121 24.58 -7.04 -6.15
C PRO A 121 24.27 -6.77 -7.63
N ALA A 122 25.33 -6.66 -8.44
CA ALA A 122 25.20 -6.37 -9.87
C ALA A 122 24.48 -7.51 -10.61
N ASP A 123 24.76 -8.74 -10.21
CA ASP A 123 24.25 -10.03 -10.71
C ASP A 123 22.82 -10.36 -10.25
N ALA A 124 22.23 -9.56 -9.35
CA ALA A 124 20.84 -9.75 -8.95
C ALA A 124 19.91 -9.68 -10.18
N VAL A 125 19.19 -10.75 -10.46
CA VAL A 125 18.20 -10.79 -11.57
C VAL A 125 16.92 -10.04 -11.19
N GLU A 126 16.61 -10.02 -9.89
CA GLU A 126 15.41 -9.40 -9.34
C GLU A 126 15.73 -8.53 -8.12
N LEU A 127 14.95 -7.49 -7.93
CA LEU A 127 14.99 -6.61 -6.77
C LEU A 127 13.65 -6.68 -6.04
N ARG A 128 13.70 -6.89 -4.73
CA ARG A 128 12.55 -6.90 -3.83
C ARG A 128 12.44 -5.55 -3.14
N PHE A 129 11.31 -4.88 -3.30
CA PHE A 129 11.02 -3.58 -2.73
C PHE A 129 9.98 -3.71 -1.63
N ARG A 130 10.15 -2.98 -0.52
CA ARG A 130 9.04 -2.67 0.39
C ARG A 130 8.54 -1.27 0.09
N LEU A 131 7.24 -1.15 -0.12
CA LEU A 131 6.56 0.04 -0.58
C LEU A 131 5.49 0.41 0.44
N LEU A 132 5.42 1.68 0.83
CA LEU A 132 4.22 2.21 1.46
C LEU A 132 3.23 2.60 0.35
N PRO A 133 2.08 1.93 0.22
CA PRO A 133 1.08 2.30 -0.77
C PRO A 133 0.60 3.72 -0.50
N ARG A 134 0.42 4.53 -1.55
CA ARG A 134 -0.31 5.78 -1.37
C ARG A 134 -1.73 5.45 -0.96
N VAL A 135 -2.18 6.00 0.17
CA VAL A 135 -3.61 6.03 0.51
C VAL A 135 -4.26 6.98 -0.50
N VAL A 136 -4.71 6.42 -1.62
CA VAL A 136 -5.68 7.11 -2.48
C VAL A 136 -6.98 7.03 -1.71
N GLU A 137 -7.30 8.10 -1.00
CA GLU A 137 -8.64 8.29 -0.46
C GLU A 137 -9.62 7.96 -1.58
N PRO A 138 -10.57 7.02 -1.39
CA PRO A 138 -11.47 6.62 -2.45
C PRO A 138 -12.15 7.89 -2.93
N GLN A 139 -11.82 8.33 -4.15
CA GLN A 139 -12.50 9.45 -4.75
C GLN A 139 -13.99 9.10 -4.71
N PRO A 140 -14.86 9.93 -4.10
CA PRO A 140 -16.29 9.70 -4.17
C PRO A 140 -16.59 9.56 -5.65
N GLN A 141 -17.01 8.35 -6.04
CA GLN A 141 -17.40 8.05 -7.41
C GLN A 141 -18.36 9.16 -7.79
N THR A 142 -17.92 10.07 -8.67
CA THR A 142 -18.77 11.14 -9.15
C THR A 142 -19.93 10.40 -9.80
N GLN A 143 -21.09 10.48 -9.16
CA GLN A 143 -22.31 9.89 -9.66
C GLN A 143 -22.40 10.29 -11.12
N THR A 144 -22.35 9.29 -12.00
CA THR A 144 -22.65 9.44 -13.42
C THR A 144 -23.95 10.22 -13.51
N GLN A 145 -23.86 11.52 -13.82
CA GLN A 145 -25.00 12.33 -14.18
C GLN A 145 -25.64 11.65 -15.40
N PRO A 146 -26.91 11.22 -15.35
CA PRO A 146 -27.62 10.92 -16.57
C PRO A 146 -27.88 12.25 -17.29
N GLN A 147 -27.03 12.58 -18.26
CA GLN A 147 -27.31 13.64 -19.23
C GLN A 147 -28.51 13.22 -20.09
N GLY A 148 -29.60 13.96 -19.91
CA GLY A 148 -30.41 14.48 -21.00
C GLY A 148 -31.30 13.50 -21.78
N ARG A 149 -32.61 13.59 -21.54
CA ARG A 149 -33.58 13.62 -22.65
C ARG A 149 -34.60 14.72 -22.41
N SER A 150 -34.33 15.88 -22.99
CA SER A 150 -35.36 16.86 -23.35
C SER A 150 -36.25 16.25 -24.43
N ARG A 151 -37.57 16.43 -24.33
CA ARG A 151 -38.49 16.29 -25.47
C ARG A 151 -39.39 17.53 -25.56
N PRO A 152 -39.60 18.07 -26.77
CA PRO A 152 -40.35 19.31 -27.00
C PRO A 152 -41.87 19.07 -26.98
N ARG A 153 -42.63 20.14 -26.76
CA ARG A 153 -44.04 20.26 -27.15
C ARG A 153 -44.13 21.09 -28.42
#